data_AF-A0A7C3BY34-F1
#
_entry.id   AF-A0A7C3BY34-F1
#
_cell.length_a   1.000
_cell.length_b   1.000
_cell.length_c   1.000
_cell.angle_alpha   90.00
_cell.angle_beta   90.00
_cell.angle_gamma   90.00
#
_symmetry.space_group_name_H-M   'P 1'
#
loop_
_entity.id
_entity.type
_entity.pdbx_description
1 polymer ?
#
loop_
_entity_poly.entity_id
_entity_poly.type
_entity_poly.pdbx_seq_one_letter_code
_entity_poly.pdbx_strand_id
1 'polypeptide(L)'
;ANFDGVSSRAMFGGYGIFHYDRMFALIAGSGLYFKVGDSNIESFENSGSPRFRTMPYYEVPADVLEDSDTFGEWALAAIAIGDAAPAKKRKRPSRKSGT
;
A
#
# COMPACT_ATOMS: atom_id res chain seq x y z
N ALA A 1 3.12 -0.78 -18.26
CA ALA A 1 3.09 -1.72 -17.12
C ALA A 1 1.65 -2.14 -16.89
N ASN A 2 1.38 -3.42 -16.59
CA ASN A 2 0.01 -3.92 -16.48
C ASN A 2 -0.44 -3.93 -15.01
N PHE A 3 -1.52 -3.23 -14.72
CA PHE A 3 -2.23 -3.25 -13.42
C PHE A 3 -3.18 -4.46 -13.30
N ASP A 4 -2.85 -5.57 -13.96
CA ASP A 4 -3.67 -6.76 -13.94
C ASP A 4 -3.70 -7.37 -12.54
N GLY A 5 -4.85 -7.90 -12.12
CA GLY A 5 -5.00 -8.46 -10.78
C GLY A 5 -5.05 -7.42 -9.65
N VAL A 6 -5.18 -6.12 -9.95
CA VAL A 6 -5.44 -5.10 -8.93
C VAL A 6 -6.86 -5.26 -8.38
N SER A 7 -6.98 -5.38 -7.05
CA SER A 7 -8.25 -5.48 -6.35
C SER A 7 -8.27 -4.60 -5.09
N SER A 8 -9.47 -4.15 -4.71
CA SER A 8 -9.67 -3.34 -3.51
C SER A 8 -10.50 -4.10 -2.47
N ARG A 9 -10.14 -3.99 -1.20
CA ARG A 9 -10.91 -4.56 -0.09
C ARG A 9 -11.11 -3.56 1.02
N ALA A 10 -12.36 -3.40 1.49
CA ALA A 10 -12.66 -2.55 2.62
C ALA A 10 -11.95 -3.07 3.88
N MET A 11 -11.05 -2.26 4.45
CA MET A 11 -10.25 -2.60 5.63
C MET A 11 -9.90 -1.32 6.39
N PHE A 12 -9.89 -1.37 7.72
CA PHE A 12 -9.42 -0.29 8.61
C PHE A 12 -10.15 1.06 8.46
N GLY A 13 -11.45 1.05 8.12
CA GLY A 13 -12.21 2.28 7.91
C GLY A 13 -11.94 2.97 6.56
N GLY A 14 -11.30 2.26 5.62
CA GLY A 14 -11.07 2.67 4.24
C GLY A 14 -10.92 1.46 3.33
N TYR A 15 -10.01 1.51 2.36
CA TYR A 15 -9.78 0.45 1.37
C TYR A 15 -8.30 0.10 1.24
N GLY A 16 -7.94 -1.17 1.42
CA GLY A 16 -6.64 -1.67 0.99
C GLY A 16 -6.66 -2.01 -0.50
N ILE A 17 -5.60 -1.65 -1.21
CA ILE A 17 -5.40 -1.96 -2.63
C ILE A 17 -4.32 -3.02 -2.74
N PHE A 18 -4.64 -4.07 -3.48
CA PHE A 18 -3.88 -5.30 -3.61
C PHE A 18 -3.53 -5.54 -5.06
N HIS A 19 -2.31 -5.99 -5.32
CA HIS A 19 -1.90 -6.60 -6.57
C HIS A 19 -1.89 -8.11 -6.31
N TYR A 20 -2.83 -8.83 -6.92
CA TYR A 20 -3.16 -10.21 -6.57
C TYR A 20 -3.52 -10.36 -5.07
N ASP A 21 -2.67 -11.00 -4.26
CA ASP A 21 -2.85 -11.20 -2.82
C ASP A 21 -1.96 -10.26 -1.98
N ARG A 22 -1.26 -9.31 -2.63
CA ARG A 22 -0.25 -8.45 -2.00
C ARG A 22 -0.72 -7.01 -1.91
N MET A 23 -0.92 -6.54 -0.68
CA MET A 23 -1.29 -5.15 -0.43
C MET A 23 -0.11 -4.22 -0.73
N PHE A 24 -0.36 -3.23 -1.60
CA PHE A 24 0.63 -2.21 -1.99
C PHE A 24 0.14 -0.78 -1.76
N ALA A 25 -1.16 -0.55 -1.58
CA ALA A 25 -1.70 0.76 -1.20
C ALA A 25 -2.82 0.67 -0.17
N LEU A 26 -3.11 1.79 0.48
CA LEU A 26 -4.18 1.98 1.44
C LEU A 26 -4.85 3.33 1.18
N ILE A 27 -6.16 3.35 1.08
CA ILE A 27 -6.97 4.56 1.08
C ILE A 27 -7.62 4.63 2.45
N ALA A 28 -7.38 5.70 3.21
CA ALA A 28 -7.97 5.89 4.54
C ALA A 28 -8.27 7.36 4.78
N GLY A 29 -9.46 7.66 5.30
CA GLY A 29 -9.94 9.04 5.39
C GLY A 29 -10.06 9.67 3.99
N SER A 30 -9.32 10.76 3.76
CA SER A 30 -9.22 11.45 2.47
C SER A 30 -7.86 11.26 1.76
N GLY A 31 -6.98 10.42 2.31
CA GLY A 31 -5.62 10.24 1.79
C GLY A 31 -5.42 8.88 1.11
N LEU A 32 -4.55 8.87 0.09
CA LEU A 32 -3.98 7.67 -0.49
C LEU A 32 -2.58 7.44 0.09
N TYR A 33 -2.27 6.21 0.43
CA TYR A 33 -1.01 5.83 1.03
C TYR A 33 -0.38 4.66 0.28
N PHE A 34 0.87 4.78 -0.14
CA PHE A 34 1.61 3.70 -0.77
C PHE A 34 2.50 2.95 0.19
N LYS A 35 2.73 1.67 -0.10
CA LYS A 35 3.64 0.83 0.67
C LYS A 35 5.08 1.19 0.32
N VAL A 36 5.86 1.43 1.36
CA VAL A 36 7.27 1.81 1.28
C VAL A 36 8.10 0.77 2.02
N GLY A 37 9.11 0.21 1.37
CA GLY A 37 10.04 -0.76 1.96
C GLY A 37 11.45 -0.21 2.00
N ASP A 38 12.43 -1.02 2.43
CA ASP A 38 13.83 -0.60 2.55
C ASP A 38 14.41 -0.02 1.25
N SER A 39 13.92 -0.43 0.07
CA SER A 39 14.41 0.05 -1.23
C SER A 39 13.86 1.40 -1.69
N ASN A 40 12.85 1.98 -1.02
CA ASN A 40 12.32 3.32 -1.34
C ASN A 40 12.11 4.22 -0.11
N ILE A 41 12.63 3.81 1.06
CA ILE A 41 12.44 4.51 2.33
C ILE A 41 13.13 5.88 2.34
N GLU A 42 14.30 6.01 1.70
CA GLU A 42 15.04 7.27 1.63
C GLU A 42 14.27 8.36 0.87
N SER A 43 13.57 8.01 -0.23
CA SER A 43 12.78 8.97 -1.00
C SER A 43 11.58 9.53 -0.22
N PHE A 44 10.98 8.71 0.65
CA PHE A 44 9.83 9.10 1.47
C PHE A 44 10.20 9.75 2.81
N GLU A 45 11.34 9.39 3.41
CA GLU A 45 11.86 10.10 4.58
C GLU A 45 12.37 11.49 4.21
N ASN A 46 12.94 11.66 3.01
CA ASN A 46 13.40 12.96 2.53
C ASN A 46 12.23 13.88 2.10
N SER A 47 11.05 13.33 1.77
CA SER A 47 9.86 14.13 1.43
C SER A 47 9.07 14.64 2.64
N GLY A 48 9.44 14.23 3.87
CA GLY A 48 8.75 14.64 5.10
C GLY A 48 7.33 14.07 5.26
N SER A 49 6.95 13.06 4.47
CA SER A 49 5.60 12.52 4.45
C SER A 49 5.31 11.70 5.73
N PRO A 50 4.20 11.99 6.45
CA PRO A 50 3.88 11.28 7.68
C PRO A 50 3.50 9.82 7.39
N ARG A 51 4.14 8.91 8.12
CA ARG A 51 3.84 7.47 8.09
C ARG A 51 2.45 7.20 8.68
N PHE A 52 1.67 6.32 8.07
CA PHE A 52 0.38 5.90 8.60
C PHE A 52 0.55 4.99 9.82
N ARG A 53 0.59 5.61 11.01
CA ARG A 53 0.75 4.95 12.31
C ARG A 53 2.06 4.13 12.35
N THR A 54 1.99 2.84 12.70
CA THR A 54 3.13 1.92 12.78
C THR A 54 3.32 1.08 11.51
N MET A 55 2.53 1.32 10.45
CA MET A 55 2.61 0.55 9.22
C MET A 55 3.48 1.24 8.17
N PRO A 56 4.15 0.49 7.28
CA PRO A 56 5.02 1.03 6.24
C PRO A 56 4.21 1.59 5.05
N TYR A 57 3.20 2.41 5.34
CA TYR A 57 2.40 3.13 4.35
C TYR A 57 2.60 4.62 4.53
N TYR A 58 2.87 5.32 3.44
CA TYR A 58 3.15 6.75 3.43
C TYR A 58 2.18 7.47 2.52
N GLU A 59 1.73 8.64 2.96
CA GLU A 59 0.77 9.44 2.20
C GLU A 59 1.39 9.90 0.89
N VAL A 60 0.63 9.75 -0.19
CA VAL A 60 0.97 10.23 -1.52
C VAL A 60 0.68 11.74 -1.53
N PRO A 61 1.67 12.60 -1.79
CA PRO A 61 1.45 14.04 -1.89
C PRO A 61 0.45 14.38 -3.00
N ALA A 62 -0.31 15.46 -2.83
CA ALA A 62 -1.26 15.93 -3.83
C ALA A 62 -0.60 16.17 -5.19
N ASP A 63 0.60 16.75 -5.20
CA ASP A 63 1.41 17.00 -6.40
C ASP A 63 1.68 15.72 -7.20
N VAL A 64 1.97 14.61 -6.51
CA VAL A 64 2.17 13.29 -7.12
C VAL A 64 0.84 12.67 -7.58
N LEU A 65 -0.26 12.92 -6.87
CA LEU A 65 -1.60 12.47 -7.25
C LEU A 65 -2.13 13.17 -8.50
N GLU A 66 -1.76 14.43 -8.69
CA GLU A 66 -2.16 15.25 -9.83
C GLU A 66 -1.35 14.95 -11.09
N ASP A 67 -0.10 14.47 -10.94
CA ASP A 67 0.75 14.04 -12.05
C ASP A 67 0.63 12.54 -12.33
N SER A 68 -0.08 12.18 -13.42
CA SER A 68 -0.36 10.77 -13.73
C SER A 68 0.89 9.92 -14.02
N ASP A 69 1.97 10.54 -14.49
CA ASP A 69 3.20 9.82 -14.86
C ASP A 69 3.99 9.45 -13.59
N THR A 70 4.26 10.45 -12.75
CA THR A 70 4.88 10.30 -11.43
C THR A 70 4.05 9.38 -10.52
N PHE A 71 2.72 9.53 -10.56
CA PHE A 71 1.81 8.62 -9.87
C PHE A 71 2.01 7.17 -10.30
N GLY A 72 2.12 6.93 -11.61
CA GLY A 72 2.35 5.63 -12.19
C GLY A 72 3.67 5.02 -11.72
N GLU A 73 4.76 5.80 -11.73
CA GLU A 73 6.06 5.36 -11.22
C GLU A 73 6.00 4.95 -9.75
N TRP A 74 5.34 5.76 -8.92
CA TRP A 74 5.17 5.48 -7.49
C TRP A 74 4.31 4.23 -7.25
N ALA A 75 3.23 4.07 -8.01
CA ALA A 75 2.38 2.89 -7.93
C ALA A 75 3.15 1.62 -8.32
N LEU A 76 3.96 1.67 -9.38
CA LEU A 76 4.79 0.53 -9.80
C LEU A 76 5.87 0.19 -8.77
N ALA A 77 6.51 1.19 -8.19
CA ALA A 77 7.46 0.98 -7.09
C ALA A 77 6.76 0.33 -5.89
N ALA A 78 5.58 0.80 -5.51
CA ALA A 78 4.80 0.23 -4.41
C ALA A 78 4.38 -1.22 -4.68
N ILE A 79 3.98 -1.55 -5.92
CA ILE A 79 3.68 -2.92 -6.36
C ILE A 79 4.92 -3.80 -6.21
N ALA A 80 6.08 -3.35 -6.71
CA ALA A 80 7.33 -4.09 -6.59
C ALA A 80 7.71 -4.38 -5.12
N ILE A 81 7.51 -3.41 -4.22
CA ILE A 81 7.70 -3.62 -2.77
C ILE A 81 6.66 -4.60 -2.20
N GLY A 82 5.40 -4.50 -2.63
CA GLY A 82 4.32 -5.39 -2.22
C GLY A 82 4.60 -6.85 -2.59
N ASP A 83 5.09 -7.08 -3.81
CA ASP A 83 5.44 -8.39 -4.35
C ASP A 83 6.74 -8.95 -3.76
N ALA A 84 7.75 -8.09 -3.57
CA ALA A 84 9.02 -8.46 -2.93
C ALA A 84 8.88 -8.75 -1.43
N ALA A 85 7.85 -8.20 -0.77
CA ALA A 85 7.63 -8.45 0.65
C ALA A 85 7.46 -9.96 0.92
N PRO A 86 8.17 -10.54 1.88
CA PRO A 86 8.04 -11.96 2.20
C PRO A 86 6.58 -12.27 2.53
N ALA A 87 6.04 -13.36 1.98
CA ALA A 87 4.68 -13.79 2.29
C ALA A 87 4.60 -14.02 3.81
N LYS A 88 3.92 -13.12 4.53
CA LYS A 88 3.54 -13.40 5.92
C LYS A 88 2.63 -14.62 5.84
N LYS A 89 3.15 -15.79 6.25
CA LYS A 89 2.38 -17.04 6.34
C LYS A 89 1.03 -16.69 6.95
N ARG A 90 -0.04 -16.79 6.15
CA ARG A 90 -1.41 -16.52 6.60
C ARG A 90 -1.64 -17.35 7.86
N LYS A 91 -1.69 -16.72 9.04
CA LYS A 91 -2.25 -17.37 10.22
C LYS A 91 -3.71 -17.62 9.86
N ARG A 92 -4.09 -18.90 9.71
CA ARG A 92 -5.48 -19.31 9.44
C ARG A 92 -6.38 -18.54 10.41
N PRO A 93 -7.45 -17.87 9.94
CA PRO A 93 -8.39 -17.26 10.85
C PRO A 93 -8.92 -18.38 11.75
N SER A 94 -8.72 -18.25 13.07
CA SER A 94 -9.37 -19.14 14.02
C SER A 94 -10.86 -18.92 13.87
N ARG A 95 -11.52 -19.89 13.25
CA ARG A 95 -12.98 -20.00 13.22
C ARG A 95 -13.42 -19.96 14.69
N LYS A 96 -14.01 -18.86 15.14
CA LYS A 96 -14.77 -18.85 16.40
C LYS A 96 -16.01 -19.70 16.13
N SER A 97 -15.97 -20.95 16.59
CA SER A 97 -17.17 -21.76 16.81
C SER A 97 -17.99 -21.03 17.86
N GLY A 98 -19.13 -20.47 17.47
CA GLY A 98 -20.14 -20.02 18.41
C GLY A 98 -20.87 -21.25 18.96
N THR A 99 -20.86 -21.39 20.27
CA THR A 99 -21.86 -22.13 21.05
C THR A 99 -22.95 -21.15 21.44
#